data_AF-A0A2T5U0P4-F1
#
_entry.id   AF-A0A2T5U0P4-F1
#
_cell.length_a   1.000
_cell.length_b   1.000
_cell.length_c   1.000
_cell.angle_alpha   90.00
_cell.angle_beta   90.00
_cell.angle_gamma   90.00
#
_symmetry.space_group_name_H-M   'P 1'
#
loop_
_entity.id
_entity.type
_entity.pdbx_description
1 polymer ?
#
loop_
_entity_poly.entity_id
_entity_poly.type
_entity_poly.pdbx_seq_one_letter_code
_entity_poly.pdbx_strand_id
1 'polypeptide(L)'
;MAAVQAMLARHEQHYRIIYGSQLAFLRHLNVAIVAPVQNARYFFDTFGTKPPPIPTYTYENWLSFLINTFDIEKYVAPDGQEMFRLTPTGKAFLMWATEQSVPDQKPF
;
A
#
# COMPACT_ATOMS: atom_id res chain seq x y z
N MET A 1 24.72 11.85 -4.09
CA MET A 1 23.56 12.31 -4.91
C MET A 1 22.91 11.19 -5.73
N ALA A 2 23.65 10.23 -6.30
CA ALA A 2 23.06 9.13 -7.09
C ALA A 2 22.06 8.23 -6.32
N ALA A 3 22.32 7.91 -5.04
CA ALA A 3 21.44 7.05 -4.25
C ALA A 3 20.05 7.65 -3.98
N VAL A 4 19.97 8.97 -3.77
CA VAL A 4 18.69 9.67 -3.56
C VAL A 4 17.86 9.66 -4.86
N GLN A 5 18.50 9.90 -6.00
CA GLN A 5 17.83 9.85 -7.31
C GLN A 5 17.32 8.44 -7.64
N ALA A 6 18.08 7.40 -7.33
CA ALA A 6 17.64 6.02 -7.50
C ALA A 6 16.43 5.67 -6.63
N MET A 7 16.39 6.17 -5.39
CA MET A 7 15.25 6.01 -4.48
C MET A 7 14.00 6.71 -5.01
N LEU A 8 14.12 7.96 -5.46
CA LEU A 8 12.99 8.71 -6.03
C LEU A 8 12.43 8.03 -7.29
N ALA A 9 13.30 7.56 -8.18
CA ALA A 9 12.88 6.83 -9.38
C ALA A 9 12.14 5.54 -9.03
N ARG A 10 12.55 4.83 -7.97
CA ARG A 10 11.85 3.64 -7.47
C ARG A 10 10.47 4.00 -6.91
N HIS A 11 10.35 5.07 -6.13
CA HIS A 11 9.05 5.51 -5.62
C HIS A 11 8.11 5.92 -6.76
N GLU A 12 8.62 6.59 -7.79
CA GLU A 12 7.82 6.92 -8.96
C GLU A 12 7.34 5.67 -9.72
N GLN A 13 8.21 4.67 -9.88
CA GLN A 13 7.82 3.38 -10.46
C GLN A 13 6.76 2.67 -9.63
N HIS A 14 6.95 2.59 -8.31
CA HIS A 14 5.97 2.02 -7.38
C HIS A 14 4.64 2.77 -7.49
N TYR A 15 4.67 4.10 -7.53
CA TYR A 15 3.48 4.90 -7.69
C TYR A 15 2.78 4.55 -8.99
N ARG A 16 3.45 4.46 -10.14
CA ARG A 16 2.80 4.14 -11.43
C ARG A 16 2.00 2.83 -11.43
N ILE A 17 2.41 1.86 -10.63
CA ILE A 17 1.80 0.52 -10.59
C ILE A 17 0.95 0.27 -9.35
N ILE A 18 1.02 1.13 -8.31
CA ILE A 18 0.18 1.01 -7.12
C ILE A 18 -1.23 1.48 -7.42
N TYR A 19 -2.16 0.72 -6.87
CA TYR A 19 -3.58 0.96 -6.95
C TYR A 19 -4.05 1.99 -5.89
N GLY A 20 -5.15 2.70 -6.16
CA GLY A 20 -5.73 3.69 -5.26
C GLY A 20 -6.20 3.07 -3.94
N SER A 21 -6.81 1.89 -4.02
CA SER A 21 -7.19 1.08 -2.86
C SER A 21 -5.99 0.69 -1.97
N GLN A 22 -4.86 0.34 -2.60
CA GLN A 22 -3.59 0.04 -1.92
C GLN A 22 -3.04 1.28 -1.23
N LEU A 23 -3.01 2.41 -1.94
CA LEU A 23 -2.54 3.69 -1.38
C LEU A 23 -3.39 4.14 -0.18
N ALA A 24 -4.72 3.97 -0.26
CA ALA A 24 -5.64 4.25 0.84
C ALA A 24 -5.34 3.38 2.06
N PHE A 25 -5.08 2.08 1.86
CA PHE A 25 -4.70 1.18 2.95
C PHE A 25 -3.35 1.55 3.57
N LEU A 26 -2.33 1.88 2.76
CA LEU A 26 -1.03 2.33 3.26
C LEU A 26 -1.17 3.58 4.15
N ARG A 27 -1.99 4.55 3.74
CA ARG A 27 -2.26 5.75 4.54
C ARG A 27 -3.02 5.44 5.83
N HIS A 28 -3.96 4.50 5.79
CA HIS A 28 -4.62 4.02 7.00
C HIS A 28 -3.60 3.44 7.99
N LEU A 29 -2.66 2.62 7.52
CA LEU A 29 -1.58 2.10 8.35
C LEU A 29 -0.64 3.19 8.87
N ASN A 30 -0.43 4.27 8.12
CA ASN A 30 0.37 5.41 8.59
C ASN A 30 -0.28 6.13 9.78
N VAL A 31 -1.61 6.22 9.80
CA VAL A 31 -2.37 6.87 10.88
C VAL A 31 -2.56 5.91 12.06
N ALA A 32 -2.98 4.67 11.79
CA ALA A 32 -3.28 3.67 12.81
C ALA A 32 -2.02 3.03 13.42
N ILE A 33 -0.84 3.25 12.82
CA ILE A 33 0.45 2.57 13.09
C ILE A 33 0.42 1.08 12.70
N VAL A 34 -0.67 0.39 13.01
CA VAL A 34 -0.92 -1.02 12.74
C VAL A 34 -2.42 -1.24 12.43
N ALA A 35 -2.77 -2.26 11.65
CA ALA A 35 -4.17 -2.64 11.44
C ALA A 35 -4.34 -4.17 11.36
N PRO A 36 -5.45 -4.74 11.85
CA PRO A 36 -5.75 -6.16 11.66
C PRO A 36 -5.76 -6.55 10.19
N VAL A 37 -5.36 -7.79 9.90
CA VAL A 37 -5.42 -8.34 8.52
C VAL A 37 -6.82 -8.21 7.92
N GLN A 38 -7.85 -8.35 8.74
CA GLN A 38 -9.25 -8.23 8.34
C GLN A 38 -9.59 -6.84 7.78
N ASN A 39 -8.92 -5.77 8.24
CA ASN A 39 -9.15 -4.42 7.73
C ASN A 39 -8.66 -4.25 6.30
N ALA A 40 -7.62 -4.98 5.88
CA ALA A 40 -7.10 -4.89 4.51
C ALA A 40 -8.18 -5.27 3.47
N ARG A 41 -9.04 -6.24 3.81
CA ARG A 41 -10.14 -6.68 2.96
C ARG A 41 -11.17 -5.56 2.71
N TYR A 42 -11.48 -4.77 3.74
CA TYR A 42 -12.38 -3.63 3.61
C TYR A 42 -11.89 -2.63 2.56
N PHE A 43 -10.58 -2.35 2.50
CA PHE A 43 -10.01 -1.43 1.52
C PHE A 43 -10.07 -2.00 0.10
N PHE A 44 -9.78 -3.29 -0.06
CA PHE A 44 -9.92 -3.97 -1.34
C PHE A 44 -11.36 -3.90 -1.86
N ASP A 45 -12.36 -4.24 -1.05
CA ASP A 45 -13.76 -4.28 -1.50
C ASP A 45 -14.32 -2.86 -1.73
N THR A 46 -13.99 -1.89 -0.88
CA THR A 46 -14.54 -0.52 -0.92
C THR A 46 -13.94 0.34 -2.04
N PHE A 47 -12.65 0.18 -2.31
CA PHE A 47 -11.93 1.03 -3.26
C PHE A 47 -11.52 0.28 -4.54
N GLY A 48 -11.60 -1.05 -4.56
CA GLY A 48 -11.18 -1.90 -5.68
C GLY A 48 -12.21 -2.11 -6.80
N THR A 49 -13.36 -1.43 -6.78
CA THR A 49 -14.41 -1.66 -7.79
C THR A 49 -14.84 -0.37 -8.52
N LYS A 50 -14.33 -0.24 -9.75
CA LYS A 50 -15.02 0.39 -10.89
C LYS A 50 -14.83 -0.53 -12.11
N PRO A 51 -15.79 -0.58 -13.03
CA PRO A 51 -15.75 -1.52 -14.16
C PRO A 51 -14.77 -1.10 -15.26
N PRO A 52 -14.26 -2.06 -16.08
CA PRO A 52 -14.54 -3.49 -16.04
C PRO A 52 -13.58 -4.28 -15.11
N PRO A 53 -14.00 -5.44 -14.57
CA PRO A 53 -13.17 -6.26 -13.69
C PRO A 53 -11.95 -6.80 -14.46
N ILE A 54 -10.75 -6.42 -14.00
CA ILE A 54 -9.49 -6.98 -14.49
C ILE A 54 -9.35 -8.37 -13.83
N PRO A 55 -9.30 -9.49 -14.58
CA PRO A 55 -9.30 -10.84 -14.01
C PRO A 55 -8.16 -11.13 -13.04
N THR A 56 -7.04 -10.42 -13.16
CA THR A 56 -5.87 -10.55 -12.30
C THR A 56 -5.97 -9.73 -11.00
N TYR A 57 -7.01 -8.91 -10.85
CA TYR A 57 -7.23 -8.06 -9.69
C TYR A 57 -8.00 -8.79 -8.59
N THR A 58 -7.34 -9.77 -7.98
CA THR A 58 -7.85 -10.51 -6.81
C THR A 58 -7.31 -9.91 -5.52
N TYR A 59 -7.97 -10.17 -4.40
CA TYR A 59 -7.50 -9.75 -3.07
C TYR A 59 -6.09 -10.29 -2.78
N GLU A 60 -5.83 -11.53 -3.18
CA GLU A 60 -4.54 -12.20 -2.98
C GLU A 60 -3.42 -11.51 -3.76
N ASN A 61 -3.68 -11.14 -5.02
CA ASN A 61 -2.71 -10.41 -5.83
C ASN A 61 -2.51 -8.97 -5.33
N TRP A 62 -3.60 -8.31 -4.93
CA TRP A 62 -3.58 -6.99 -4.32
C TRP A 62 -2.74 -6.95 -3.04
N LEU A 63 -2.91 -7.94 -2.18
CA LEU A 63 -2.18 -8.05 -0.91
C LEU A 63 -0.74 -8.48 -1.15
N SER A 64 -0.52 -9.45 -2.03
CA SER A 64 0.82 -9.95 -2.38
C SER A 64 1.67 -8.83 -2.97
N PHE A 65 1.08 -7.94 -3.77
CA PHE A 65 1.77 -6.76 -4.25
C PHE A 65 2.32 -5.92 -3.10
N LEU A 66 1.48 -5.52 -2.14
CA LEU A 66 1.88 -4.66 -1.01
C LEU A 66 2.98 -5.27 -0.13
N ILE A 67 2.93 -6.59 0.04
CA ILE A 67 3.94 -7.34 0.81
C ILE A 67 5.23 -7.46 0.00
N ASN A 68 5.15 -7.81 -1.28
CA ASN A 68 6.31 -8.05 -2.15
C ASN A 68 7.05 -6.76 -2.55
N THR A 69 6.36 -5.61 -2.60
CA THR A 69 6.98 -4.30 -2.81
C THR A 69 7.67 -3.75 -1.57
N PHE A 70 7.59 -4.48 -0.45
CA PHE A 70 8.07 -4.09 0.88
C PHE A 70 7.35 -2.88 1.45
N ASP A 71 6.11 -2.57 1.07
CA ASP A 71 5.41 -1.41 1.62
C ASP A 71 4.77 -1.72 2.99
N ILE A 72 4.32 -2.97 3.18
CA ILE A 72 3.79 -3.47 4.46
C ILE A 72 4.47 -4.77 4.88
N GLU A 73 4.39 -5.07 6.18
CA GLU A 73 4.74 -6.38 6.71
C GLU A 73 3.68 -6.89 7.68
N LYS A 74 3.57 -8.21 7.76
CA LYS A 74 2.67 -8.91 8.68
C LYS A 74 3.41 -9.24 9.97
N TYR A 75 2.78 -9.05 11.11
CA TYR A 75 3.29 -9.49 12.40
C TYR A 75 2.15 -10.01 13.29
N VAL A 76 2.48 -10.77 14.32
CA VAL A 76 1.52 -11.29 15.30
C VAL A 76 1.63 -10.44 16.57
N ALA A 77 0.52 -9.83 16.98
CA ALA A 77 0.44 -9.07 18.21
C ALA A 77 0.47 -9.99 19.45
N PRO A 78 0.75 -9.46 20.67
CA PRO A 78 0.85 -10.27 21.89
C PRO A 78 -0.42 -11.06 22.24
N ASP A 79 -1.58 -10.62 21.76
CA ASP A 79 -2.88 -11.29 21.91
C ASP A 79 -3.14 -12.40 20.86
N GLY A 80 -2.17 -12.66 19.99
CA GLY A 80 -2.27 -13.63 18.90
C GLY A 80 -2.92 -13.10 17.63
N GLN A 81 -3.33 -11.83 17.58
CA GLN A 81 -3.94 -11.25 16.40
C GLN A 81 -2.91 -10.96 15.30
N GLU A 82 -3.23 -11.34 14.06
CA GLU A 82 -2.42 -10.96 12.90
C GLU A 82 -2.69 -9.52 12.48
N MET A 83 -1.62 -8.75 12.37
CA MET A 83 -1.63 -7.33 12.11
C MET A 83 -0.70 -6.99 10.94
N PHE A 84 -1.02 -5.93 10.21
CA PHE A 84 -0.16 -5.28 9.24
C PHE A 84 0.41 -4.00 9.81
N ARG A 85 1.62 -3.67 9.40
CA ARG A 85 2.24 -2.36 9.63
C ARG A 85 3.05 -1.92 8.43
N LEU A 86 3.30 -0.61 8.30
CA LEU A 86 4.22 -0.11 7.29
C LEU A 86 5.67 -0.48 7.63
N THR A 87 6.41 -0.93 6.63
CA THR A 87 7.86 -1.04 6.74
C THR A 87 8.50 0.35 6.68
N PRO A 88 9.82 0.49 6.96
CA PRO A 88 10.55 1.73 6.69
C PRO A 88 10.45 2.20 5.23
N THR A 89 10.48 1.26 4.28
CA THR A 89 10.35 1.55 2.84
C THR A 89 8.95 2.09 2.51
N GLY A 90 7.89 1.45 3.03
CA GLY A 90 6.52 1.91 2.81
C GLY A 90 6.26 3.30 3.41
N LYS A 91 6.85 3.60 4.57
CA LYS A 91 6.82 4.95 5.16
C LYS A 91 7.51 5.98 4.25
N ALA A 92 8.71 5.67 3.75
CA ALA A 92 9.45 6.55 2.85
C ALA A 92 8.69 6.80 1.53
N PHE A 93 8.04 5.76 1.00
CA PHE A 93 7.19 5.88 -0.18
C PHE A 93 5.99 6.80 0.06
N LEU A 94 5.28 6.65 1.19
CA LEU A 94 4.15 7.52 1.53
C LEU A 94 4.57 8.97 1.79
N MET A 95 5.71 9.19 2.43
CA MET A 95 6.26 10.54 2.62
C MET A 95 6.52 11.19 1.26
N TRP A 96 7.21 10.49 0.36
CA TRP A 96 7.42 10.96 -1.00
C TRP A 96 6.11 11.24 -1.74
N ALA A 97 5.12 10.35 -1.66
CA ALA A 97 3.82 10.54 -2.31
C ALA A 97 3.11 11.81 -1.80
N THR A 98 3.19 12.04 -0.48
CA THR A 98 2.62 13.23 0.16
C THR A 98 3.36 14.50 -0.27
N GLU A 99 4.69 14.50 -0.26
CA GLU A 99 5.52 15.63 -0.68
C GLU A 99 5.30 16.01 -2.15
N GLN A 100 5.14 15.01 -3.02
CA GLN A 100 4.87 15.22 -4.45
C GLN A 100 3.40 15.58 -4.74
N SER A 101 2.53 15.67 -3.73
CA SER A 101 1.09 15.95 -3.87
C SER A 101 0.42 15.05 -4.91
N VAL A 102 0.83 13.78 -4.97
CA VAL A 102 0.30 12.87 -5.99
C VAL A 102 -1.18 12.55 -5.70
N PRO A 103 -2.04 12.46 -6.74
CA PRO A 103 -3.47 12.22 -6.54
C PRO A 103 -3.79 10.94 -5.76
N ASP A 104 -4.66 11.08 -4.77
CA ASP A 104 -5.18 9.97 -3.96
C ASP A 104 -6.13 9.07 -4.75
N GLN A 105 -6.83 9.66 -5.71
CA GLN A 105 -7.79 8.99 -6.56
C GLN A 105 -7.09 8.42 -7.79
N LYS A 106 -6.50 7.24 -7.59
CA LYS A 106 -5.98 6.43 -8.69
C LYS A 106 -7.03 5.43 -9.19
N PRO A 107 -7.01 5.08 -10.48
CA PRO A 107 -7.86 4.01 -11.01
C PRO A 107 -7.42 2.66 -10.44
N PHE A 108 -8.36 1.99 -9.76
CA PHE A 108 -8.24 0.72 -9.01
C PHE A 108 -7.17 0.75 -7.95
#